data_AF-A0A8H3IF37-F1
#
_entry.id   AF-A0A8H3IF37-F1
#
_cell.length_a   1.000
_cell.length_b   1.000
_cell.length_c   1.000
_cell.angle_alpha   90.00
_cell.angle_beta   90.00
_cell.angle_gamma   90.00
#
_symmetry.space_group_name_H-M   'P 1'
#
loop_
_entity.id
_entity.type
_entity.pdbx_description
1 polymer ?
#
loop_
_entity_poly.entity_id
_entity_poly.type
_entity_poly.pdbx_seq_one_letter_code
_entity_poly.pdbx_strand_id
1 'polypeptide(L)'
;MRFFYLTAAVFAAAASAAPYKNNLIAVRQAAPITDAVILNYALTLEHLEDKFYREALANFTESDFTDAGFDASVYANIKEVSADETTHVAFLTGALKKAGATPVQECTYSFGVTDVKSFLATASILEGVGVSAYLGAAADIMSKNYLTAAGSILTVESRHSAYIRASLKESPFPSPFDAPLDFNEVYTLAAPFIVSCPSDNPTLPVKAFPALAASPDNPANVTTGTKITLLTPGYTLTAADGKSQVYAAFITVTGPVFTPATAVEGGYSFVVPEAPEGTAPISGQSYIVLTGCNTTVSDDTVAAGPGVVEITNLLA
;
A
#
# COMPACT_ATOMS: atom_id res chain seq x y z
N MET A 1 -21.86 56.15 -59.30
CA MET A 1 -20.50 56.29 -58.72
C MET A 1 -20.66 56.65 -57.25
N ARG A 2 -19.88 56.00 -56.37
CA ARG A 2 -19.73 56.20 -54.91
C ARG A 2 -20.69 55.44 -53.99
N PHE A 3 -20.18 54.29 -53.54
CA PHE A 3 -20.41 53.72 -52.21
C PHE A 3 -20.05 54.73 -51.12
N PHE A 4 -20.86 54.80 -50.06
CA PHE A 4 -20.45 55.28 -48.74
C PHE A 4 -21.09 54.41 -47.66
N TYR A 5 -20.24 53.71 -46.92
CA TYR A 5 -20.51 53.13 -45.62
C TYR A 5 -20.44 54.24 -44.56
N LEU A 6 -21.33 54.23 -43.56
CA LEU A 6 -21.08 54.83 -42.24
C LEU A 6 -22.02 54.21 -41.18
N THR A 7 -21.46 53.22 -40.49
CA THR A 7 -21.55 52.91 -39.05
C THR A 7 -22.73 53.47 -38.25
N ALA A 8 -23.61 52.58 -37.81
CA ALA A 8 -24.55 52.84 -36.71
C ALA A 8 -23.85 52.64 -35.36
N ALA A 9 -23.86 53.67 -34.52
CA ALA A 9 -23.45 53.60 -33.12
C ALA A 9 -24.57 52.95 -32.29
N VAL A 10 -24.28 51.81 -31.65
CA VAL A 10 -25.16 51.18 -30.67
C VAL A 10 -24.72 51.60 -29.27
N PHE A 11 -25.59 52.29 -28.55
CA PHE A 11 -25.44 52.56 -27.13
C PHE A 11 -25.62 51.26 -26.34
N ALA A 12 -24.54 50.77 -25.72
CA ALA A 12 -24.59 49.67 -24.77
C ALA A 12 -25.09 50.19 -23.41
N ALA A 13 -26.27 49.74 -22.98
CA ALA A 13 -26.73 49.92 -21.62
C ALA A 13 -25.96 48.97 -20.70
N ALA A 14 -25.15 49.53 -19.80
CA ALA A 14 -24.46 48.77 -18.77
C ALA A 14 -25.46 48.29 -17.70
N ALA A 15 -25.81 47.01 -17.73
CA ALA A 15 -26.44 46.34 -16.59
C ALA A 15 -25.33 45.98 -15.59
N SER A 16 -25.30 46.67 -14.46
CA SER A 16 -24.45 46.35 -13.31
C SER A 16 -24.96 45.07 -12.63
N ALA A 17 -24.47 43.92 -13.10
CA ALA A 17 -24.56 42.68 -12.34
C ALA A 17 -23.58 42.77 -11.16
N ALA A 18 -24.12 42.90 -9.94
CA ALA A 18 -23.32 42.74 -8.73
C ALA A 18 -22.74 41.30 -8.72
N PRO A 19 -21.44 41.11 -8.42
CA PRO A 19 -20.87 39.79 -8.38
C PRO A 19 -21.54 38.99 -7.26
N TYR A 20 -22.23 37.92 -7.65
CA TYR A 20 -22.65 36.88 -6.73
C TYR A 20 -21.38 36.33 -6.09
N LYS A 21 -21.15 36.62 -4.81
CA LYS A 21 -20.09 35.98 -4.04
C LYS A 21 -20.47 34.52 -3.90
N ASN A 22 -20.06 33.70 -4.87
CA ASN A 22 -19.90 32.29 -4.63
C ASN A 22 -18.86 32.18 -3.52
N ASN A 23 -19.31 31.88 -2.30
CA ASN A 23 -18.50 31.14 -1.36
C ASN A 23 -18.33 29.74 -1.97
N LEU A 24 -17.50 29.64 -3.01
CA LEU A 24 -16.89 28.38 -3.38
C LEU A 24 -16.17 27.94 -2.11
N ILE A 25 -16.66 26.85 -1.52
CA ILE A 25 -15.82 26.03 -0.65
C ILE A 25 -14.53 25.86 -1.45
N ALA A 26 -13.43 26.40 -0.93
CA ALA A 26 -12.13 26.15 -1.52
C ALA A 26 -11.98 24.63 -1.48
N VAL A 27 -12.18 23.97 -2.62
CA VAL A 27 -11.69 22.62 -2.83
C VAL A 27 -10.20 22.77 -2.61
N ARG A 28 -9.69 22.32 -1.46
CA ARG A 28 -8.25 22.16 -1.27
C ARG A 28 -7.82 21.24 -2.41
N GLN A 29 -7.24 21.82 -3.46
CA GLN A 29 -6.47 21.05 -4.42
C GLN A 29 -5.46 20.28 -3.57
N ALA A 30 -5.47 18.94 -3.68
CA ALA A 30 -4.44 18.13 -3.06
C ALA A 30 -3.08 18.71 -3.49
N ALA A 31 -2.15 18.84 -2.53
CA ALA A 31 -0.81 19.30 -2.88
C ALA A 31 -0.25 18.37 -3.97
N PRO A 32 0.43 18.90 -5.01
CA PRO A 32 1.00 18.07 -6.04
C PRO A 32 1.93 17.03 -5.41
N ILE A 33 1.85 15.79 -5.85
CA ILE A 33 2.82 14.76 -5.48
C ILE A 33 4.17 15.22 -6.01
N THR A 34 5.13 15.36 -5.10
CA THR A 34 6.51 15.75 -5.42
C THR A 34 7.46 14.67 -4.94
N ASP A 35 8.67 14.62 -5.50
CA ASP A 35 9.74 13.75 -4.99
C ASP A 35 9.93 13.86 -3.48
N ALA A 36 9.83 15.06 -2.89
CA ALA A 36 9.95 15.24 -1.44
C ALA A 36 8.78 14.60 -0.66
N VAL A 37 7.58 14.60 -1.24
CA VAL A 37 6.42 13.90 -0.67
C VAL A 37 6.63 12.38 -0.77
N ILE A 38 7.07 11.88 -1.92
CA ILE A 38 7.32 10.45 -2.15
C ILE A 38 8.44 9.94 -1.22
N LEU A 39 9.53 10.68 -1.07
CA LEU A 39 10.63 10.31 -0.17
C LEU A 39 10.21 10.34 1.30
N ASN A 40 9.35 11.28 1.72
CA ASN A 40 8.80 11.27 3.08
C ASN A 40 7.79 10.15 3.30
N TYR A 41 7.04 9.77 2.26
CA TYR A 41 6.19 8.59 2.27
C TYR A 41 7.02 7.32 2.46
N ALA A 42 8.07 7.12 1.66
CA ALA A 42 8.99 5.99 1.83
C ALA A 42 9.62 6.00 3.23
N LEU A 43 10.14 7.15 3.69
CA LEU A 43 10.74 7.28 5.02
C LEU A 43 9.76 6.94 6.16
N THR A 44 8.45 7.14 5.97
CA THR A 44 7.45 6.76 6.98
C THR A 44 7.34 5.25 7.14
N LEU A 45 7.43 4.51 6.03
CA LEU A 45 7.39 3.04 6.02
C LEU A 45 8.70 2.47 6.56
N GLU A 46 9.82 3.07 6.17
CA GLU A 46 11.15 2.68 6.63
C GLU A 46 11.34 2.88 8.14
N HIS A 47 10.79 3.96 8.71
CA HIS A 47 10.73 4.10 10.18
C HIS A 47 9.89 3.02 10.84
N LEU A 48 8.82 2.56 10.19
CA LEU A 48 7.96 1.49 10.71
C LEU A 48 8.73 0.17 10.73
N GLU A 49 9.39 -0.19 9.63
CA GLU A 49 10.18 -1.43 9.49
C GLU A 49 11.42 -1.42 10.39
N ASP A 50 12.20 -0.34 10.38
CA ASP A 50 13.35 -0.17 11.28
C ASP A 50 12.95 -0.33 12.75
N LYS A 51 11.85 0.31 13.15
CA LYS A 51 11.34 0.20 14.52
C LYS A 51 10.85 -1.21 14.85
N PHE A 52 10.16 -1.85 13.92
CA PHE A 52 9.69 -3.23 14.05
C PHE A 52 10.84 -4.20 14.33
N TYR A 53 11.90 -4.16 13.50
CA TYR A 53 13.04 -5.05 13.66
C TYR A 53 13.87 -4.75 14.90
N ARG A 54 14.10 -3.47 15.23
CA ARG A 54 14.80 -3.09 16.46
C ARG A 54 14.07 -3.54 17.71
N GLU A 55 12.73 -3.46 17.74
CA GLU A 55 11.94 -3.96 18.86
C GLU A 55 11.99 -5.49 18.96
N ALA A 56 11.91 -6.19 17.83
CA ALA A 56 12.03 -7.64 17.82
C ALA A 56 13.39 -8.11 18.36
N LEU A 57 14.49 -7.49 17.95
CA LEU A 57 15.85 -7.81 18.43
C LEU A 57 16.11 -7.38 19.88
N ALA A 58 15.31 -6.45 20.42
CA ALA A 58 15.32 -6.12 21.83
C ALA A 58 14.52 -7.13 22.68
N ASN A 59 13.48 -7.72 22.10
CA ASN A 59 12.53 -8.60 22.80
C ASN A 59 12.85 -10.09 22.67
N PHE A 60 13.54 -10.50 21.60
CA PHE A 60 13.86 -11.89 21.30
C PHE A 60 15.36 -12.11 21.15
N THR A 61 15.80 -13.27 21.61
CA THR A 61 17.18 -13.75 21.53
C THR A 61 17.31 -14.86 20.50
N GLU A 62 18.54 -15.23 20.15
CA GLU A 62 18.81 -16.40 19.29
C GLU A 62 18.22 -17.71 19.87
N SER A 63 18.15 -17.83 21.21
CA SER A 63 17.53 -18.98 21.87
C SER A 63 16.03 -19.03 21.59
N ASP A 64 15.34 -17.90 21.61
CA ASP A 64 13.90 -17.83 21.33
C ASP A 64 13.59 -18.28 19.89
N PHE A 65 14.46 -17.93 18.93
CA PHE A 65 14.35 -18.40 17.55
C PHE A 65 14.56 -19.91 17.45
N THR A 66 15.59 -20.43 18.14
CA THR A 66 15.88 -21.86 18.18
C THR A 66 14.71 -22.64 18.80
N ASP A 67 14.17 -22.15 19.92
CA ASP A 67 13.03 -22.74 20.62
C ASP A 67 11.73 -22.69 19.78
N ALA A 68 11.57 -21.66 18.95
CA ALA A 68 10.48 -21.56 17.98
C ALA A 68 10.66 -22.48 16.76
N GLY A 69 11.81 -23.14 16.62
CA GLY A 69 12.12 -24.11 15.56
C GLY A 69 12.83 -23.53 14.34
N PHE A 70 13.47 -22.36 14.48
CA PHE A 70 14.24 -21.73 13.40
C PHE A 70 15.75 -21.96 13.58
N ASP A 71 16.48 -22.03 12.48
CA ASP A 71 17.94 -22.14 12.49
C ASP A 71 18.58 -20.87 13.05
N ALA A 72 19.74 -20.98 13.69
CA ALA A 72 20.48 -19.83 14.24
C ALA A 72 20.82 -18.76 13.18
N SER A 73 20.94 -19.17 11.90
CA SER A 73 21.12 -18.24 10.78
C SER A 73 19.93 -17.30 10.59
N VAL A 74 18.71 -17.68 11.01
CA VAL A 74 17.53 -16.82 10.97
C VAL A 74 17.75 -15.59 11.84
N TYR A 75 18.14 -15.78 13.10
CA TYR A 75 18.44 -14.64 13.98
C TYR A 75 19.61 -13.80 13.47
N ALA A 76 20.65 -14.42 12.91
CA ALA A 76 21.78 -13.70 12.31
C ALA A 76 21.33 -12.78 11.15
N ASN A 77 20.53 -13.30 10.23
CA ASN A 77 20.07 -12.54 9.07
C ASN A 77 19.03 -11.48 9.47
N ILE A 78 18.19 -11.70 10.49
CA ILE A 78 17.29 -10.66 11.01
C ILE A 78 18.06 -9.45 11.57
N LYS A 79 19.25 -9.66 12.14
CA LYS A 79 20.14 -8.54 12.52
C LYS A 79 20.68 -7.78 11.32
N GLU A 80 20.93 -8.46 10.20
CA GLU A 80 21.37 -7.81 8.96
C GLU A 80 20.23 -6.98 8.37
N VAL A 81 19.02 -7.56 8.25
CA VAL A 81 17.81 -6.83 7.83
C VAL A 81 17.60 -5.59 8.68
N SER A 82 17.61 -5.74 10.02
CA SER A 82 17.46 -4.59 10.92
C SER A 82 18.52 -3.49 10.70
N ALA A 83 19.75 -3.84 10.35
CA ALA A 83 20.81 -2.87 10.09
C ALA A 83 20.63 -2.18 8.74
N ASP A 84 20.11 -2.90 7.75
CA ASP A 84 19.75 -2.37 6.45
C ASP A 84 18.60 -1.36 6.60
N GLU A 85 17.52 -1.69 7.32
CA GLU A 85 16.41 -0.75 7.60
C GLU A 85 16.88 0.55 8.28
N THR A 86 17.73 0.45 9.31
CA THR A 86 18.34 1.63 9.94
C THR A 86 19.13 2.47 8.93
N THR A 87 19.81 1.81 7.99
CA THR A 87 20.59 2.48 6.93
C THR A 87 19.68 3.16 5.92
N HIS A 88 18.55 2.56 5.58
CA HIS A 88 17.55 3.10 4.65
C HIS A 88 16.91 4.37 5.21
N VAL A 89 16.49 4.34 6.49
CA VAL A 89 16.03 5.52 7.25
C VAL A 89 17.05 6.66 7.21
N ALA A 90 18.32 6.36 7.50
CA ALA A 90 19.39 7.37 7.50
C ALA A 90 19.62 7.95 6.10
N PHE A 91 19.59 7.10 5.07
CA PHE A 91 19.77 7.47 3.67
C PHE A 91 18.67 8.43 3.20
N LEU A 92 17.40 8.06 3.39
CA LEU A 92 16.25 8.89 3.00
C LEU A 92 16.20 10.20 3.78
N THR A 93 16.45 10.16 5.09
CA THR A 93 16.58 11.35 5.93
C THR A 93 17.63 12.32 5.39
N GLY A 94 18.79 11.79 4.97
CA GLY A 94 19.86 12.58 4.36
C GLY A 94 19.45 13.17 3.01
N ALA A 95 18.79 12.38 2.16
CA ALA A 95 18.30 12.82 0.85
C ALA A 95 17.28 13.97 0.98
N LEU A 96 16.31 13.85 1.88
CA LEU A 96 15.31 14.88 2.16
C LEU A 96 15.95 16.18 2.67
N LYS A 97 16.87 16.10 3.63
CA LYS A 97 17.61 17.27 4.13
C LYS A 97 18.39 17.95 3.01
N LYS A 98 19.07 17.18 2.15
CA LYS A 98 19.82 17.71 1.00
C LYS A 98 18.90 18.36 -0.04
N ALA A 99 17.68 17.87 -0.18
CA ALA A 99 16.64 18.45 -1.02
C ALA A 99 16.00 19.70 -0.40
N GLY A 100 16.36 20.08 0.83
CA GLY A 100 15.75 21.20 1.56
C GLY A 100 14.34 20.89 2.09
N ALA A 101 13.96 19.62 2.12
CA ALA A 101 12.70 19.15 2.71
C ALA A 101 12.89 18.76 4.17
N THR A 102 11.83 18.90 4.96
CA THR A 102 11.78 18.39 6.34
C THR A 102 11.49 16.88 6.29
N PRO A 103 12.38 16.02 6.83
CA PRO A 103 12.10 14.60 6.94
C PRO A 103 11.05 14.31 8.02
N VAL A 104 10.17 13.34 7.78
CA VAL A 104 9.33 12.76 8.82
C VAL A 104 10.20 12.11 9.91
N GLN A 105 9.72 12.21 11.14
CA GLN A 105 10.27 11.55 12.32
C GLN A 105 9.53 10.24 12.58
N GLU A 106 10.22 9.30 13.24
CA GLU A 106 9.69 8.01 13.70
C GLU A 106 8.38 8.22 14.50
N CYS A 107 7.36 7.43 14.19
CA CYS A 107 6.11 7.42 14.94
C CYS A 107 6.19 6.48 16.16
N THR A 108 5.13 6.44 16.97
CA THR A 108 4.91 5.36 17.95
C THR A 108 4.11 4.27 17.29
N TYR A 109 4.54 3.01 17.47
CA TYR A 109 3.94 1.86 16.82
C TYR A 109 3.46 0.80 17.81
N SER A 110 2.58 -0.08 17.35
CA SER A 110 2.11 -1.27 18.08
C SER A 110 1.94 -2.43 17.11
N PHE A 111 2.87 -3.38 17.15
CA PHE A 111 2.92 -4.49 16.20
C PHE A 111 2.14 -5.74 16.60
N GLY A 112 1.75 -5.85 17.88
CA GLY A 112 0.99 -7.02 18.37
C GLY A 112 1.77 -8.34 18.36
N VAL A 113 3.08 -8.30 18.15
CA VAL A 113 3.98 -9.45 18.15
C VAL A 113 4.20 -9.94 19.58
N THR A 114 4.05 -11.24 19.81
CA THR A 114 4.18 -11.86 21.14
C THR A 114 5.14 -13.04 21.18
N ASP A 115 5.51 -13.59 20.03
CA ASP A 115 6.47 -14.68 19.88
C ASP A 115 7.21 -14.59 18.52
N VAL A 116 8.26 -15.39 18.33
CA VAL A 116 9.07 -15.37 17.10
C VAL A 116 8.27 -15.75 15.85
N LYS A 117 7.24 -16.59 15.97
CA LYS A 117 6.43 -17.00 14.81
C LYS A 117 5.52 -15.87 14.35
N SER A 118 4.86 -15.20 15.28
CA SER A 118 4.08 -13.98 15.02
C SER A 118 4.96 -12.86 14.49
N PHE A 119 6.19 -12.71 15.01
CA PHE A 119 7.19 -11.79 14.48
C PHE A 119 7.50 -12.07 13.00
N LEU A 120 7.92 -13.29 12.65
CA LEU A 120 8.28 -13.62 11.28
C LEU A 120 7.09 -13.56 10.32
N ALA A 121 5.88 -13.90 10.78
CA ALA A 121 4.67 -13.75 9.99
C ALA A 121 4.36 -12.27 9.70
N THR A 122 4.47 -11.39 10.69
CA THR A 122 4.32 -9.94 10.49
C THR A 122 5.45 -9.38 9.62
N ALA A 123 6.69 -9.84 9.80
CA ALA A 123 7.83 -9.46 8.98
C ALA A 123 7.57 -9.78 7.51
N SER A 124 7.10 -11.00 7.20
CA SER A 124 6.76 -11.39 5.83
C SER A 124 5.74 -10.46 5.18
N ILE A 125 4.75 -10.00 5.96
CA ILE A 125 3.74 -9.05 5.49
C ILE A 125 4.37 -7.69 5.21
N LEU A 126 5.08 -7.11 6.19
CA LEU A 126 5.67 -5.79 6.08
C LEU A 126 6.65 -5.72 4.90
N GLU A 127 7.55 -6.69 4.77
CA GLU A 127 8.54 -6.74 3.69
C GLU A 127 7.91 -6.81 2.31
N GLY A 128 6.87 -7.63 2.14
CA GLY A 128 6.13 -7.64 0.89
C GLY A 128 5.40 -6.30 0.62
N VAL A 129 4.92 -5.63 1.67
CA VAL A 129 4.34 -4.28 1.57
C VAL A 129 5.39 -3.25 1.20
N GLY A 130 6.61 -3.33 1.76
CA GLY A 130 7.76 -2.49 1.39
C GLY A 130 8.12 -2.63 -0.09
N VAL A 131 8.24 -3.88 -0.59
CA VAL A 131 8.42 -4.16 -2.02
C VAL A 131 7.33 -3.51 -2.87
N SER A 132 6.05 -3.73 -2.51
CA SER A 132 4.91 -3.16 -3.21
C SER A 132 4.89 -1.63 -3.19
N ALA A 133 5.32 -1.02 -2.09
CA ALA A 133 5.35 0.43 -1.92
C ALA A 133 6.40 1.09 -2.81
N TYR A 134 7.62 0.56 -2.82
CA TYR A 134 8.68 1.07 -3.68
C TYR A 134 8.35 0.86 -5.16
N LEU A 135 7.82 -0.31 -5.51
CA LEU A 135 7.43 -0.61 -6.90
C LEU A 135 6.28 0.28 -7.38
N GLY A 136 5.26 0.49 -6.55
CA GLY A 136 4.12 1.36 -6.86
C GLY A 136 4.50 2.83 -6.98
N ALA A 137 5.38 3.32 -6.11
CA ALA A 137 5.87 4.69 -6.14
C ALA A 137 6.78 4.99 -7.34
N ALA A 138 7.39 3.96 -7.96
CA ALA A 138 8.45 4.14 -8.95
C ALA A 138 8.04 5.01 -10.15
N ALA A 139 6.79 4.89 -10.59
CA ALA A 139 6.27 5.67 -11.72
C ALA A 139 6.11 7.17 -11.40
N ASP A 140 5.90 7.51 -10.13
CA ASP A 140 5.66 8.88 -9.68
C ASP A 140 6.95 9.65 -9.36
N ILE A 141 8.08 8.96 -9.24
CA ILE A 141 9.37 9.60 -8.96
C ILE A 141 9.87 10.36 -10.20
N MET A 142 9.98 11.68 -10.07
CA MET A 142 10.34 12.59 -11.15
C MET A 142 11.86 12.61 -11.37
N SER A 143 12.64 12.67 -10.30
CA SER A 143 14.11 12.66 -10.34
C SER A 143 14.64 11.27 -10.67
N LYS A 144 15.41 11.15 -11.75
CA LYS A 144 16.06 9.87 -12.12
C LYS A 144 17.10 9.39 -11.11
N ASN A 145 17.68 10.31 -10.35
CA ASN A 145 18.59 9.96 -9.26
C ASN A 145 17.82 9.33 -8.09
N TYR A 146 16.65 9.87 -7.73
CA TYR A 146 15.81 9.28 -6.70
C TYR A 146 15.18 7.98 -7.16
N LEU A 147 14.79 7.87 -8.43
CA LEU A 147 14.29 6.62 -8.99
C LEU A 147 15.35 5.52 -8.93
N THR A 148 16.60 5.84 -9.25
CA THR A 148 17.71 4.88 -9.16
C THR A 148 17.97 4.48 -7.70
N ALA A 149 17.90 5.43 -6.77
CA ALA A 149 18.06 5.16 -5.35
C ALA A 149 16.93 4.28 -4.80
N ALA A 150 15.67 4.63 -5.08
CA ALA A 150 14.50 3.83 -4.72
C ALA A 150 14.58 2.41 -5.32
N GLY A 151 15.03 2.29 -6.58
CA GLY A 151 15.27 1.00 -7.21
C GLY A 151 16.36 0.18 -6.52
N SER A 152 17.39 0.82 -5.94
CA SER A 152 18.40 0.09 -5.17
C SER A 152 17.85 -0.50 -3.87
N ILE A 153 17.02 0.27 -3.16
CA ILE A 153 16.31 -0.17 -1.95
C ILE A 153 15.34 -1.30 -2.27
N LEU A 154 14.46 -1.11 -3.27
CA LEU A 154 13.50 -2.12 -3.72
C LEU A 154 14.14 -3.51 -3.91
N THR A 155 15.34 -3.59 -4.51
CA THR A 155 15.99 -4.90 -4.71
C THR A 155 16.45 -5.55 -3.41
N VAL A 156 16.75 -4.77 -2.38
CA VAL A 156 17.14 -5.24 -1.04
C VAL A 156 15.88 -5.71 -0.30
N GLU A 157 14.81 -4.92 -0.29
CA GLU A 157 13.48 -5.32 0.21
C GLU A 157 13.02 -6.66 -0.38
N SER A 158 13.15 -6.84 -1.70
CA SER A 158 12.79 -8.10 -2.34
C SER A 158 13.62 -9.29 -1.84
N ARG A 159 14.88 -9.08 -1.44
CA ARG A 159 15.74 -10.14 -0.86
C ARG A 159 15.37 -10.43 0.59
N HIS A 160 15.04 -9.40 1.37
CA HIS A 160 14.52 -9.55 2.73
C HIS A 160 13.22 -10.37 2.71
N SER A 161 12.25 -9.94 1.90
CA SER A 161 10.98 -10.64 1.70
C SER A 161 11.20 -12.10 1.27
N ALA A 162 12.01 -12.35 0.24
CA ALA A 162 12.30 -13.71 -0.22
C ALA A 162 12.92 -14.59 0.89
N TYR A 163 13.85 -14.04 1.67
CA TYR A 163 14.49 -14.76 2.76
C TYR A 163 13.52 -15.11 3.89
N ILE A 164 12.68 -14.16 4.32
CA ILE A 164 11.72 -14.36 5.39
C ILE A 164 10.67 -15.38 4.98
N ARG A 165 10.15 -15.28 3.74
CA ARG A 165 9.23 -16.27 3.17
C ARG A 165 9.83 -17.68 3.17
N ALA A 166 11.07 -17.84 2.71
CA ALA A 166 11.76 -19.13 2.76
C ALA A 166 11.93 -19.65 4.21
N SER A 167 12.17 -18.77 5.17
CA SER A 167 12.27 -19.11 6.60
C SER A 167 10.94 -19.64 7.14
N LEU A 168 9.81 -19.09 6.66
CA LEU A 168 8.45 -19.54 6.95
C LEU A 168 8.00 -20.78 6.14
N LYS A 169 8.88 -21.36 5.32
CA LYS A 169 8.59 -22.48 4.41
C LYS A 169 7.61 -22.13 3.29
N GLU A 170 7.49 -20.85 2.98
CA GLU A 170 6.80 -20.35 1.79
C GLU A 170 7.77 -20.29 0.60
N SER A 171 7.23 -20.09 -0.61
CA SER A 171 8.08 -19.87 -1.77
C SER A 171 8.79 -18.50 -1.67
N PRO A 172 10.13 -18.44 -1.82
CA PRO A 172 10.86 -17.17 -1.89
C PRO A 172 10.66 -16.42 -3.21
N PHE A 173 10.06 -17.06 -4.21
CA PHE A 173 9.77 -16.48 -5.53
C PHE A 173 8.37 -16.93 -5.96
N PRO A 174 7.32 -16.53 -5.24
CA PRO A 174 5.99 -17.10 -5.43
C PRO A 174 5.33 -16.65 -6.74
N SER A 175 5.78 -15.54 -7.31
CA SER A 175 5.27 -14.95 -8.55
C SER A 175 6.44 -14.43 -9.39
N PRO A 176 6.36 -14.46 -10.74
CA PRO A 176 7.33 -13.77 -11.61
C PRO A 176 7.21 -12.24 -11.57
N PHE A 177 6.16 -11.69 -10.93
CA PHE A 177 5.94 -10.26 -10.78
C PHE A 177 5.38 -9.93 -9.40
N ASP A 178 5.97 -8.93 -8.74
CA ASP A 178 5.39 -8.32 -7.54
C ASP A 178 4.24 -7.36 -7.90
N ALA A 179 3.31 -7.17 -6.98
CA ALA A 179 2.17 -6.29 -7.17
C ALA A 179 2.51 -4.85 -6.72
N PRO A 180 2.50 -3.85 -7.62
CA PRO A 180 2.61 -2.44 -7.21
C PRO A 180 1.31 -2.02 -6.51
N LEU A 181 1.44 -1.42 -5.34
CA LEU A 181 0.33 -0.81 -4.61
C LEU A 181 0.44 0.71 -4.65
N ASP A 182 -0.70 1.41 -4.70
CA ASP A 182 -0.69 2.86 -4.57
C ASP A 182 -0.43 3.34 -3.12
N PHE A 183 -0.24 4.64 -2.94
CA PHE A 183 0.10 5.20 -1.61
C PHE A 183 -0.98 4.96 -0.55
N ASN A 184 -2.26 4.96 -0.93
CA ASN A 184 -3.36 4.76 0.01
C ASN A 184 -3.53 3.28 0.34
N GLU A 185 -3.35 2.40 -0.64
CA GLU A 185 -3.34 0.97 -0.45
C GLU A 185 -2.25 0.54 0.53
N VAL A 186 -1.01 0.98 0.33
CA VAL A 186 0.09 0.72 1.26
C VAL A 186 -0.15 1.35 2.62
N TYR A 187 -0.57 2.62 2.66
CA TYR A 187 -0.82 3.29 3.94
C TYR A 187 -1.96 2.61 4.70
N THR A 188 -2.94 2.01 4.03
CA THR A 188 -3.98 1.19 4.66
C THR A 188 -3.41 -0.02 5.37
N LEU A 189 -2.38 -0.66 4.81
CA LEU A 189 -1.70 -1.82 5.41
C LEU A 189 -0.75 -1.42 6.55
N ALA A 190 -0.14 -0.22 6.48
CA ALA A 190 0.74 0.31 7.52
C ALA A 190 -0.03 0.92 8.71
N ALA A 191 -1.16 1.58 8.46
CA ALA A 191 -1.90 2.36 9.44
C ALA A 191 -2.27 1.61 10.73
N PRO A 192 -2.66 0.31 10.72
CA PRO A 192 -2.97 -0.43 11.94
C PRO A 192 -1.82 -0.49 12.94
N PHE A 193 -0.58 -0.38 12.48
CA PHE A 193 0.61 -0.39 13.33
C PHE A 193 0.95 0.99 13.91
N ILE A 194 0.41 2.08 13.36
CA ILE A 194 0.76 3.46 13.73
C ILE A 194 -0.18 3.95 14.84
N VAL A 195 0.33 4.13 16.05
CA VAL A 195 -0.43 4.65 17.20
C VAL A 195 -0.52 6.18 17.15
N SER A 196 0.60 6.85 16.91
CA SER A 196 0.68 8.31 16.82
C SER A 196 2.00 8.76 16.20
N CYS A 197 2.00 9.86 15.47
CA CYS A 197 3.22 10.47 14.93
C CYS A 197 3.46 11.86 15.54
N PRO A 198 4.72 12.35 15.56
CA PRO A 198 5.02 13.74 15.94
C PRO A 198 4.16 14.75 15.17
N SER A 199 3.59 15.72 15.88
CA SER A 199 2.63 16.68 15.30
C SER A 199 3.25 17.66 14.29
N ASP A 200 4.57 17.78 14.30
CA ASP A 200 5.37 18.58 13.38
C ASP A 200 5.85 17.79 12.15
N ASN A 201 5.52 16.50 12.04
CA ASN A 201 5.75 15.74 10.81
C ASN A 201 5.01 16.39 9.63
N PRO A 202 5.64 16.47 8.44
CA PRO A 202 4.97 16.94 7.25
C PRO A 202 3.74 16.06 6.95
N THR A 203 2.63 16.69 6.56
CA THR A 203 1.42 15.95 6.19
C THR A 203 1.63 15.23 4.86
N LEU A 204 1.47 13.92 4.87
CA LEU A 204 1.44 13.10 3.66
C LEU A 204 0.03 13.09 3.05
N PRO A 205 -0.11 13.11 1.72
CA PRO A 205 -1.40 13.05 1.04
C PRO A 205 -1.91 11.61 0.94
N VAL A 206 -1.89 10.89 2.06
CA VAL A 206 -2.33 9.49 2.17
C VAL A 206 -3.56 9.37 3.05
N LYS A 207 -4.37 8.37 2.77
CA LYS A 207 -5.60 8.04 3.47
C LYS A 207 -5.71 6.53 3.60
N ALA A 208 -5.89 6.06 4.82
CA ALA A 208 -6.23 4.66 5.04
C ALA A 208 -7.69 4.42 4.63
N PHE A 209 -7.91 3.41 3.81
CA PHE A 209 -9.22 2.84 3.54
C PHE A 209 -9.69 2.00 4.73
N PRO A 210 -11.00 1.67 4.82
CA PRO A 210 -11.49 0.71 5.80
C PRO A 210 -10.76 -0.64 5.69
N ALA A 211 -10.26 -1.16 6.80
CA ALA A 211 -9.41 -2.35 6.82
C ALA A 211 -10.16 -3.65 6.54
N LEU A 212 -9.49 -4.61 5.89
CA LEU A 212 -9.99 -5.96 5.65
C LEU A 212 -9.12 -6.99 6.36
N ALA A 213 -9.74 -8.05 6.87
CA ALA A 213 -9.04 -9.18 7.48
C ALA A 213 -9.43 -10.49 6.81
N ALA A 214 -8.45 -11.33 6.46
CA ALA A 214 -8.74 -12.66 5.93
C ALA A 214 -9.38 -13.57 6.99
N SER A 215 -10.31 -14.42 6.60
CA SER A 215 -10.94 -15.41 7.49
C SER A 215 -10.90 -16.81 6.88
N PRO A 216 -10.33 -17.83 7.58
CA PRO A 216 -9.62 -17.69 8.86
C PRO A 216 -8.36 -16.80 8.73
N ASP A 217 -7.86 -16.30 9.86
CA ASP A 217 -6.60 -15.54 9.88
C ASP A 217 -5.48 -16.39 9.28
N ASN A 218 -4.76 -15.83 8.30
CA ASN A 218 -3.75 -16.50 7.49
C ASN A 218 -4.21 -17.88 6.94
N PRO A 219 -5.17 -17.90 6.00
CA PRO A 219 -5.75 -19.16 5.52
C PRO A 219 -4.69 -20.02 4.82
N ALA A 220 -4.49 -21.24 5.31
CA ALA A 220 -3.53 -22.17 4.72
C ALA A 220 -4.04 -22.76 3.39
N ASN A 221 -3.11 -23.01 2.46
CA ASN A 221 -3.36 -23.69 1.18
C ASN A 221 -4.39 -22.98 0.27
N VAL A 222 -4.42 -21.65 0.27
CA VAL A 222 -5.25 -20.90 -0.68
C VAL A 222 -4.62 -20.98 -2.07
N THR A 223 -5.38 -21.47 -3.03
CA THR A 223 -5.00 -21.54 -4.46
C THR A 223 -6.07 -20.90 -5.33
N THR A 224 -5.80 -20.72 -6.62
CA THR A 224 -6.84 -20.43 -7.62
C THR A 224 -8.02 -21.41 -7.47
N GLY A 225 -9.24 -20.89 -7.54
CA GLY A 225 -10.48 -21.66 -7.33
C GLY A 225 -10.88 -21.85 -5.86
N THR A 226 -10.02 -21.50 -4.90
CA THR A 226 -10.38 -21.54 -3.48
C THR A 226 -11.38 -20.44 -3.14
N LYS A 227 -12.41 -20.77 -2.36
CA LYS A 227 -13.32 -19.77 -1.79
C LYS A 227 -12.71 -19.22 -0.49
N ILE A 228 -12.53 -17.90 -0.42
CA ILE A 228 -12.03 -17.19 0.76
C ILE A 228 -13.02 -16.12 1.21
N THR A 229 -12.85 -15.65 2.44
CA THR A 229 -13.66 -14.57 3.03
C THR A 229 -12.75 -13.46 3.53
N LEU A 230 -13.10 -12.21 3.22
CA LEU A 230 -12.54 -11.02 3.87
C LEU A 230 -13.60 -10.41 4.78
N LEU A 231 -13.26 -10.27 6.06
CA LEU A 231 -14.07 -9.63 7.09
C LEU A 231 -13.86 -8.12 7.10
N THR A 232 -14.87 -7.40 7.55
CA THR A 232 -14.88 -5.94 7.77
C THR A 232 -14.94 -5.67 9.28
N PRO A 233 -13.84 -5.84 10.02
CA PRO A 233 -13.86 -5.75 11.48
C PRO A 233 -14.26 -4.34 11.95
N GLY A 234 -15.30 -4.26 12.79
CA GLY A 234 -15.75 -2.99 13.37
C GLY A 234 -16.66 -2.14 12.48
N TYR A 235 -17.02 -2.59 11.27
CA TYR A 235 -17.96 -1.90 10.40
C TYR A 235 -18.71 -2.86 9.47
N THR A 236 -19.80 -2.38 8.88
CA THR A 236 -20.53 -3.13 7.84
C THR A 236 -20.37 -2.41 6.52
N LEU A 237 -19.76 -3.06 5.53
CA LEU A 237 -19.70 -2.54 4.18
C LEU A 237 -20.99 -2.88 3.43
N THR A 238 -21.73 -1.86 2.98
CA THR A 238 -22.96 -2.02 2.20
C THR A 238 -22.75 -1.54 0.77
N ALA A 239 -23.21 -2.32 -0.21
CA ALA A 239 -23.28 -1.88 -1.60
C ALA A 239 -24.13 -0.62 -1.75
N ALA A 240 -23.71 0.33 -2.61
CA ALA A 240 -24.51 1.50 -2.95
C ALA A 240 -25.92 1.06 -3.41
N ASP A 241 -26.96 1.62 -2.78
CA ASP A 241 -28.38 1.34 -3.02
C ASP A 241 -28.84 -0.13 -2.87
N GLY A 242 -28.05 -1.00 -2.22
CA GLY A 242 -28.43 -2.40 -1.97
C GLY A 242 -28.59 -3.27 -3.22
N LYS A 243 -28.21 -2.77 -4.40
CA LYS A 243 -28.32 -3.45 -5.71
C LYS A 243 -26.99 -3.60 -6.44
N SER A 244 -25.96 -2.89 -6.02
CA SER A 244 -24.67 -2.88 -6.69
C SER A 244 -23.86 -4.14 -6.36
N GLN A 245 -23.37 -4.84 -7.38
CA GLN A 245 -22.45 -5.95 -7.19
C GLN A 245 -21.15 -5.44 -6.55
N VAL A 246 -20.71 -6.06 -5.46
CA VAL A 246 -19.36 -5.86 -4.91
C VAL A 246 -18.41 -6.85 -5.57
N TYR A 247 -17.21 -6.39 -5.89
CA TYR A 247 -16.15 -7.22 -6.43
C TYR A 247 -14.99 -7.26 -5.44
N ALA A 248 -14.30 -8.39 -5.40
CA ALA A 248 -12.94 -8.45 -4.91
C ALA A 248 -12.02 -8.24 -6.11
N ALA A 249 -11.10 -7.27 -6.00
CA ALA A 249 -10.11 -6.98 -7.01
C ALA A 249 -8.72 -7.32 -6.46
N PHE A 250 -8.05 -8.26 -7.13
CA PHE A 250 -6.67 -8.65 -6.85
C PHE A 250 -5.74 -7.70 -7.59
N ILE A 251 -4.87 -7.01 -6.86
CA ILE A 251 -3.93 -6.06 -7.46
C ILE A 251 -2.77 -6.82 -8.11
N THR A 252 -2.50 -6.53 -9.38
CA THR A 252 -1.35 -7.09 -10.13
C THR A 252 -0.71 -6.02 -11.00
N VAL A 253 0.56 -6.20 -11.37
CA VAL A 253 1.28 -5.24 -12.25
C VAL A 253 0.66 -5.12 -13.65
N THR A 254 -0.05 -6.14 -14.11
CA THR A 254 -0.74 -6.15 -15.42
C THR A 254 -2.17 -5.61 -15.36
N GLY A 255 -2.58 -5.10 -14.20
CA GLY A 255 -3.92 -4.59 -13.93
C GLY A 255 -4.71 -5.49 -12.97
N PRO A 256 -5.76 -4.95 -12.32
CA PRO A 256 -6.53 -5.69 -11.34
C PRO A 256 -7.32 -6.85 -11.97
N VAL A 257 -7.38 -7.98 -11.27
CA VAL A 257 -8.20 -9.13 -11.64
C VAL A 257 -9.42 -9.19 -10.72
N PHE A 258 -10.62 -9.13 -11.30
CA PHE A 258 -11.87 -9.02 -10.55
C PHE A 258 -12.59 -10.35 -10.43
N THR A 259 -13.21 -10.58 -9.27
CA THR A 259 -14.14 -11.68 -9.03
C THR A 259 -15.37 -11.16 -8.27
N PRO A 260 -16.60 -11.60 -8.60
CA PRO A 260 -17.78 -11.21 -7.83
C PRO A 260 -17.67 -11.64 -6.37
N ALA A 261 -17.93 -10.70 -5.45
CA ALA A 261 -17.96 -10.95 -4.02
C ALA A 261 -19.39 -10.99 -3.49
N THR A 262 -19.69 -12.00 -2.67
CA THR A 262 -21.01 -12.20 -2.06
C THR A 262 -20.94 -11.84 -0.59
N ALA A 263 -21.85 -10.97 -0.14
CA ALA A 263 -21.95 -10.61 1.27
C ALA A 263 -22.20 -11.85 2.13
N VAL A 264 -21.48 -11.94 3.25
CA VAL A 264 -21.62 -12.96 4.29
C VAL A 264 -21.68 -12.27 5.65
N GLU A 265 -21.92 -13.03 6.71
CA GLU A 265 -21.84 -12.48 8.07
C GLU A 265 -20.45 -11.87 8.32
N GLY A 266 -20.42 -10.57 8.65
CA GLY A 266 -19.20 -9.85 8.99
C GLY A 266 -18.27 -9.51 7.81
N GLY A 267 -18.64 -9.77 6.55
CA GLY A 267 -17.75 -9.49 5.42
C GLY A 267 -18.26 -9.96 4.05
N TYR A 268 -17.32 -10.32 3.19
CA TYR A 268 -17.58 -10.77 1.81
C TYR A 268 -16.77 -12.03 1.47
N SER A 269 -17.41 -12.97 0.79
CA SER A 269 -16.77 -14.19 0.29
C SER A 269 -16.72 -14.21 -1.23
N PHE A 270 -15.62 -14.76 -1.78
CA PHE A 270 -15.39 -14.83 -3.22
C PHE A 270 -14.45 -16.00 -3.53
N VAL A 271 -14.40 -16.37 -4.81
CA VAL A 271 -13.48 -17.40 -5.31
C VAL A 271 -12.26 -16.71 -5.89
N VAL A 272 -11.07 -17.15 -5.50
CA VAL A 272 -9.79 -16.70 -6.08
C VAL A 272 -9.84 -16.96 -7.60
N PRO A 273 -9.83 -15.92 -8.44
CA PRO A 273 -9.96 -16.08 -9.87
C PRO A 273 -8.67 -16.59 -10.50
N GLU A 274 -8.77 -17.13 -11.70
CA GLU A 274 -7.61 -17.35 -12.56
C GLU A 274 -7.22 -16.01 -13.21
N ALA A 275 -5.93 -15.71 -13.25
CA ALA A 275 -5.44 -14.53 -13.97
C ALA A 275 -5.59 -14.74 -15.49
N PRO A 276 -5.92 -13.71 -16.28
CA PRO A 276 -5.98 -13.83 -17.74
C PRO A 276 -4.67 -14.35 -18.35
N GLU A 277 -4.76 -15.12 -19.43
CA GLU A 277 -3.59 -15.62 -20.14
C GLU A 277 -2.67 -14.47 -20.59
N GLY A 278 -1.36 -14.62 -20.38
CA GLY A 278 -0.37 -13.59 -20.71
C GLY A 278 -0.27 -12.42 -19.73
N THR A 279 -0.94 -12.50 -18.57
CA THR A 279 -0.87 -11.50 -17.51
C THR A 279 -0.13 -12.03 -16.27
N ALA A 280 0.13 -11.15 -15.29
CA ALA A 280 0.76 -11.56 -14.04
C ALA A 280 -0.17 -12.53 -13.28
N PRO A 281 0.34 -13.67 -12.79
CA PRO A 281 -0.47 -14.60 -12.02
C PRO A 281 -0.81 -14.01 -10.65
N ILE A 282 -1.89 -14.48 -10.05
CA ILE A 282 -2.22 -14.22 -8.64
C ILE A 282 -1.49 -15.29 -7.82
N SER A 283 -0.36 -14.95 -7.19
CA SER A 283 0.44 -15.89 -6.42
C SER A 283 1.35 -15.15 -5.44
N GLY A 284 1.65 -15.78 -4.30
CA GLY A 284 2.37 -15.18 -3.18
C GLY A 284 1.49 -14.28 -2.34
N GLN A 285 2.13 -13.31 -1.69
CA GLN A 285 1.45 -12.27 -0.93
C GLN A 285 0.58 -11.43 -1.88
N SER A 286 -0.73 -11.67 -1.82
CA SER A 286 -1.71 -11.08 -2.72
C SER A 286 -2.55 -10.04 -1.99
N TYR A 287 -2.77 -8.91 -2.65
CA TYR A 287 -3.51 -7.76 -2.10
C TYR A 287 -4.89 -7.68 -2.75
N ILE A 288 -5.93 -7.62 -1.92
CA ILE A 288 -7.32 -7.63 -2.38
C ILE A 288 -8.07 -6.44 -1.81
N VAL A 289 -8.66 -5.63 -2.69
CA VAL A 289 -9.61 -4.58 -2.31
C VAL A 289 -11.04 -5.01 -2.59
N LEU A 290 -12.00 -4.51 -1.79
CA LEU A 290 -13.42 -4.58 -2.12
C LEU A 290 -13.84 -3.29 -2.82
N THR A 291 -14.50 -3.44 -3.97
CA THR A 291 -14.87 -2.31 -4.84
C THR A 291 -16.24 -2.51 -5.48
N GLY A 292 -16.92 -1.40 -5.78
CA GLY A 292 -18.15 -1.39 -6.59
C GLY A 292 -17.88 -1.33 -8.10
N CYS A 293 -16.61 -1.22 -8.52
CA CYS A 293 -16.18 -1.13 -9.91
C CYS A 293 -15.49 -2.43 -10.34
N ASN A 294 -15.75 -2.91 -11.56
CA ASN A 294 -15.11 -4.12 -12.11
C ASN A 294 -14.18 -3.83 -13.29
N THR A 295 -13.84 -2.56 -13.51
CA THR A 295 -12.96 -2.13 -14.60
C THR A 295 -11.69 -1.48 -14.09
N THR A 296 -11.75 -0.80 -12.95
CA THR A 296 -10.63 0.00 -12.41
C THR A 296 -10.61 -0.05 -10.90
N VAL A 297 -9.39 -0.12 -10.36
CA VAL A 297 -9.10 0.16 -8.96
C VAL A 297 -8.46 1.55 -8.88
N SER A 298 -9.04 2.42 -8.06
CA SER A 298 -8.51 3.74 -7.72
C SER A 298 -9.09 4.20 -6.38
N ASP A 299 -8.54 5.28 -5.81
CA ASP A 299 -9.05 5.92 -4.60
C ASP A 299 -10.57 6.14 -4.56
N ASP A 300 -11.18 6.42 -5.71
CA ASP A 300 -12.61 6.70 -5.84
C ASP A 300 -13.46 5.42 -5.95
N THR A 301 -12.86 4.29 -6.34
CA THR A 301 -13.57 3.02 -6.52
C THR A 301 -13.36 2.04 -5.36
N VAL A 302 -12.28 2.18 -4.59
CA VAL A 302 -12.00 1.33 -3.42
C VAL A 302 -12.98 1.64 -2.30
N ALA A 303 -13.68 0.61 -1.84
CA ALA A 303 -14.60 0.70 -0.71
C ALA A 303 -13.95 0.24 0.60
N ALA A 304 -13.04 -0.72 0.52
CA ALA A 304 -12.25 -1.24 1.65
C ALA A 304 -11.01 -1.99 1.15
N GLY A 305 -10.01 -2.11 2.03
CA GLY A 305 -8.77 -2.85 1.79
C GLY A 305 -7.60 -1.97 1.35
N PRO A 306 -6.45 -2.56 1.03
CA PRO A 306 -6.29 -3.99 0.78
C PRO A 306 -6.40 -4.87 2.03
N GLY A 307 -6.90 -6.09 1.86
CA GLY A 307 -6.60 -7.23 2.72
C GLY A 307 -5.48 -8.05 2.10
N VAL A 308 -4.73 -8.78 2.93
CA VAL A 308 -3.58 -9.59 2.50
C VAL A 308 -3.92 -11.08 2.62
N VAL A 309 -3.60 -11.85 1.58
CA VAL A 309 -3.75 -13.31 1.56
C VAL A 309 -2.56 -13.93 0.85
N GLU A 310 -1.95 -14.96 1.45
CA GLU A 310 -0.94 -15.78 0.81
C GLU A 310 -1.61 -16.78 -0.15
N ILE A 311 -1.26 -16.72 -1.45
CA ILE A 311 -1.82 -17.59 -2.48
C ILE A 311 -0.73 -18.49 -3.05
N THR A 312 -0.85 -19.80 -2.83
CA THR A 312 0.14 -20.78 -3.28
C THR A 312 -0.32 -21.44 -4.57
N ASN A 313 -0.07 -20.80 -5.70
CA ASN A 313 -0.21 -21.48 -6.98
C ASN A 313 1.11 -22.20 -7.30
N LEU A 314 1.08 -23.52 -7.34
CA LEU A 314 2.18 -24.29 -7.94
C LEU A 314 2.20 -23.90 -9.43
N LEU A 315 3.22 -23.13 -9.83
CA LEU A 315 3.51 -22.93 -11.24
C LEU A 315 3.74 -24.32 -11.84
N ALA A 316 2.79 -24.76 -12.67
CA ALA A 316 2.88 -26.04 -13.38
C ALA A 316 3.92 -25.98 -14.50
#